data_AF-A0A1U7GVK1-F1
#
_entry.id   AF-A0A1U7GVK1-F1
#
_cell.length_a   1.000
_cell.length_b   1.000
_cell.length_c   1.000
_cell.angle_alpha   90.00
_cell.angle_beta   90.00
_cell.angle_gamma   90.00
#
_symmetry.space_group_name_H-M   'P 1'
#
loop_
_entity.id
_entity.type
_entity.pdbx_description
1 polymer ?
#
loop_
_entity_poly.entity_id
_entity_poly.type
_entity_poly.pdbx_seq_one_letter_code
_entity_poly.pdbx_strand_id
1 'polypeptide(L)'
;MSIILALDFGGTKLAAAIAHAGSQEWLGYERRLSPVNADVSTDLEIMRSLIHSLLQGEKPTAIGVSFGGPVDANTGTVRLSHHVPGWENIPLRQLLAEEYGVAVGVDNDANVAALGVGIGNVANLMNPQRFVLGESVTKAGEGYWQVIRQVAQQTALPEINFEVVPAGLGDDAPLWGAVALALDTVEASQGR
;
A
#
# COMPACT_ATOMS: atom_id res chain seq x y z
N MET A 1 13.88 4.14 22.12
CA MET A 1 13.58 3.28 20.95
C MET A 1 12.48 3.96 20.15
N SER A 2 12.55 3.98 18.81
CA SER A 2 11.57 4.67 17.96
C SER A 2 10.25 3.92 17.91
N ILE A 3 9.16 4.57 18.34
CA ILE A 3 7.80 4.03 18.30
C ILE A 3 7.19 4.32 16.93
N ILE A 4 6.59 3.32 16.31
CA ILE A 4 5.81 3.42 15.09
C ILE A 4 4.35 3.21 15.44
N LEU A 5 3.48 4.12 14.96
CA LEU A 5 2.03 3.99 15.07
C LEU A 5 1.48 3.44 13.76
N ALA A 6 0.73 2.34 13.84
CA ALA A 6 0.02 1.75 12.71
C ALA A 6 -1.49 1.92 12.91
N LEU A 7 -2.20 2.33 11.87
CA LEU A 7 -3.64 2.51 11.83
C LEU A 7 -4.25 1.63 10.73
N ASP A 8 -5.35 0.97 11.03
CA ASP A 8 -6.13 0.13 10.09
C ASP A 8 -7.58 0.61 10.11
N PHE A 9 -7.99 1.32 9.07
CA PHE A 9 -9.27 2.02 8.97
C PHE A 9 -10.07 1.47 7.79
N GLY A 10 -10.78 0.37 8.04
CA GLY A 10 -11.72 -0.22 7.10
C GLY A 10 -13.17 0.15 7.40
N GLY A 11 -14.08 -0.25 6.52
CA GLY A 11 -15.51 0.12 6.63
C GLY A 11 -16.26 -0.40 7.86
N THR A 12 -15.73 -1.42 8.55
CA THR A 12 -16.39 -2.04 9.72
C THR A 12 -15.49 -2.11 10.95
N LYS A 13 -14.17 -2.05 10.78
CA LYS A 13 -13.17 -2.21 11.83
C LYS A 13 -12.17 -1.06 11.75
N LEU A 14 -11.97 -0.39 12.88
CA LEU A 14 -11.00 0.68 13.06
C LEU A 14 -10.03 0.23 14.15
N ALA A 15 -8.74 0.16 13.86
CA ALA A 15 -7.74 -0.34 14.78
C ALA A 15 -6.48 0.52 14.77
N ALA A 16 -5.77 0.49 15.89
CA ALA A 16 -4.47 1.10 16.05
C ALA A 16 -3.52 0.16 16.79
N ALA A 17 -2.23 0.24 16.47
CA ALA A 17 -1.19 -0.51 17.15
C ALA A 17 0.08 0.33 17.24
N ILE A 18 0.87 0.07 18.28
CA ILE A 18 2.21 0.65 18.44
C ILE A 18 3.25 -0.46 18.48
N ALA A 19 4.39 -0.24 17.84
CA ALA A 19 5.52 -1.17 17.82
C ALA A 19 6.85 -0.40 17.81
N HIS A 20 7.94 -1.05 18.17
CA HIS A 20 9.27 -0.52 17.89
C HIS A 20 9.65 -0.75 16.42
N ALA A 21 10.36 0.21 15.83
CA ALA A 21 10.88 0.04 14.47
C ALA A 21 11.73 -1.24 14.36
N GLY A 22 11.41 -2.09 13.38
CA GLY A 22 12.08 -3.37 13.15
C GLY A 22 11.58 -4.53 14.02
N SER A 23 10.66 -4.30 14.95
CA SER A 23 10.00 -5.35 15.73
C SER A 23 8.71 -5.83 15.04
N GLN A 24 8.37 -7.11 15.24
CA GLN A 24 7.07 -7.68 14.88
C GLN A 24 6.15 -7.86 16.11
N GLU A 25 6.53 -7.31 17.26
CA GLU A 25 5.76 -7.38 18.50
C GLU A 25 5.04 -6.06 18.78
N TRP A 26 3.76 -6.15 19.13
CA TRP A 26 2.95 -5.00 19.53
C TRP A 26 3.29 -4.58 20.96
N LEU A 27 3.63 -3.31 21.15
CA LEU A 27 3.70 -2.66 22.46
C LEU A 27 2.30 -2.34 22.99
N GLY A 28 1.33 -2.21 22.08
CA GLY A 28 -0.06 -1.91 22.38
C GLY A 28 -0.90 -2.08 21.12
N TYR A 29 -2.14 -2.53 21.31
CA TYR A 29 -3.10 -2.76 20.23
C TYR A 29 -4.50 -2.50 20.75
N GLU A 30 -5.27 -1.71 20.02
CA GLU A 30 -6.68 -1.46 20.30
C GLU A 30 -7.49 -1.51 19.01
N ARG A 31 -8.76 -1.90 19.14
CA ARG A 31 -9.71 -1.92 18.03
C ARG A 31 -11.09 -1.47 18.48
N ARG A 32 -11.84 -0.86 17.56
CA ARG A 32 -13.26 -0.55 17.67
C ARG A 32 -13.98 -0.92 16.38
N LEU A 33 -15.27 -1.22 16.51
CA LEU A 33 -16.15 -1.38 15.36
C LEU A 33 -16.63 0.00 14.92
N SER A 34 -16.73 0.21 13.61
CA SER A 34 -17.36 1.43 13.09
C SER A 34 -18.87 1.38 13.38
N PRO A 35 -19.46 2.45 13.94
CA PRO A 35 -20.90 2.54 14.16
C PRO A 35 -21.73 2.43 12.88
N VAL A 36 -22.98 1.94 13.00
CA VAL A 36 -23.90 1.68 11.85
C VAL A 36 -24.23 2.94 11.03
N ASN A 37 -24.04 4.14 11.58
CA ASN A 37 -24.26 5.42 10.92
C ASN A 37 -23.02 6.34 11.03
N ALA A 38 -21.83 5.75 11.06
CA ALA A 38 -20.61 6.53 11.07
C ALA A 38 -20.48 7.37 9.80
N ASP A 39 -19.80 8.50 9.93
CA ASP A 39 -19.29 9.32 8.86
C ASP A 39 -17.78 9.53 9.05
N VAL A 40 -17.14 10.24 8.13
CA VAL A 40 -15.73 10.62 8.24
C VAL A 40 -15.39 11.28 9.58
N SER A 41 -16.27 12.12 10.12
CA SER A 41 -16.04 12.82 11.39
C SER A 41 -15.95 11.83 12.54
N THR A 42 -16.90 10.88 12.57
CA THR A 42 -16.96 9.79 13.55
C THR A 42 -15.72 8.90 13.47
N ASP A 43 -15.31 8.50 12.26
CA ASP A 43 -14.12 7.67 12.07
C ASP A 43 -12.85 8.41 12.54
N LEU A 44 -12.70 9.69 12.20
CA LEU A 44 -11.56 10.51 12.64
C LEU A 44 -11.54 10.72 14.16
N GLU A 45 -12.70 10.86 14.81
CA GLU A 45 -12.80 10.90 16.26
C GLU A 45 -12.37 9.57 16.91
N ILE A 46 -12.82 8.44 16.35
CA ILE A 46 -12.39 7.12 16.81
C ILE A 46 -10.89 6.93 16.61
N MET A 47 -10.36 7.38 15.47
CA MET A 47 -8.92 7.40 15.18
C MET A 47 -8.15 8.15 16.26
N ARG A 48 -8.52 9.40 16.54
CA ARG A 48 -7.89 10.19 17.59
C ARG A 48 -7.99 9.53 18.96
N SER A 49 -9.14 8.94 19.29
CA SER A 49 -9.33 8.25 20.56
C SER A 49 -8.41 7.02 20.72
N LEU A 50 -8.28 6.21 19.67
CA LEU A 50 -7.38 5.05 19.66
C LEU A 50 -5.91 5.47 19.79
N ILE A 51 -5.51 6.50 19.05
CA ILE A 51 -4.15 7.05 19.09
C ILE A 51 -3.83 7.58 20.48
N HIS A 52 -4.73 8.39 21.06
CA HIS A 52 -4.56 8.95 22.39
C HIS A 52 -4.43 7.86 23.46
N SER A 53 -5.26 6.81 23.39
CA SER A 53 -5.24 5.70 24.33
C SER A 53 -3.92 4.92 24.31
N LEU A 54 -3.40 4.63 23.12
CA LEU A 54 -2.17 3.84 22.95
C LEU A 54 -0.90 4.63 23.25
N LEU A 55 -0.83 5.89 22.83
CA LEU A 55 0.38 6.69 22.99
C LEU A 55 0.49 7.32 24.38
N GLN A 56 -0.61 7.54 25.09
CA GLN A 56 -0.63 8.14 26.44
C GLN A 56 0.20 9.44 26.56
N GLY A 57 0.26 10.23 25.49
CA GLY A 57 1.03 11.47 25.41
C GLY A 57 2.44 11.35 24.84
N GLU A 58 2.92 10.13 24.56
CA GLU A 58 4.14 9.92 23.78
C GLU A 58 3.96 10.29 22.31
N LYS A 59 5.03 10.75 21.67
CA LYS A 59 5.02 11.10 20.25
C LYS A 59 5.60 9.94 19.43
N PRO A 60 4.88 9.42 18.41
CA PRO A 60 5.44 8.40 17.55
C PRO A 60 6.54 9.00 16.68
N THR A 61 7.43 8.17 16.16
CA THR A 61 8.44 8.58 15.18
C THR A 61 7.83 8.75 13.79
N ALA A 62 6.87 7.88 13.44
CA ALA A 62 6.11 7.95 12.19
C ALA A 62 4.75 7.24 12.34
N ILE A 63 3.83 7.53 11.42
CA ILE A 63 2.50 6.92 11.34
C ILE A 63 2.34 6.22 9.99
N GLY A 64 1.85 4.98 10.00
CA GLY A 64 1.38 4.27 8.82
C GLY A 64 -0.12 4.04 8.89
N VAL A 65 -0.84 4.32 7.80
CA VAL A 65 -2.29 4.11 7.71
C VAL A 65 -2.59 3.15 6.57
N SER A 66 -3.33 2.11 6.89
CA SER A 66 -3.98 1.19 5.97
C SER A 66 -5.46 1.56 5.90
N PHE A 67 -5.97 1.92 4.72
CA PHE A 67 -7.35 2.40 4.54
C PHE A 67 -8.18 1.48 3.63
N GLY A 68 -9.38 1.12 4.08
CA GLY A 68 -10.33 0.25 3.38
C GLY A 68 -11.10 0.96 2.26
N GLY A 69 -10.38 1.50 1.29
CA GLY A 69 -10.92 2.21 0.13
C GLY A 69 -9.80 2.81 -0.75
N PRO A 70 -10.10 3.29 -1.96
CA PRO A 70 -9.07 3.80 -2.88
C PRO A 70 -8.31 5.00 -2.27
N VAL A 71 -6.98 4.90 -2.29
CA VAL A 71 -6.05 5.93 -1.82
C VAL A 71 -5.12 6.33 -2.97
N ASP A 72 -4.87 7.63 -3.11
CA ASP A 72 -3.72 8.10 -3.88
C ASP A 72 -2.46 8.01 -3.01
N ALA A 73 -1.65 6.98 -3.22
CA ALA A 73 -0.47 6.71 -2.39
C ALA A 73 0.62 7.81 -2.51
N ASN A 74 0.64 8.62 -3.58
CA ASN A 74 1.62 9.70 -3.71
C ASN A 74 1.29 10.86 -2.77
N THR A 75 0.01 11.22 -2.66
CA THR A 75 -0.46 12.33 -1.82
C THR A 75 -0.92 11.88 -0.44
N GLY A 76 -1.32 10.62 -0.29
CA GLY A 76 -1.99 10.08 0.88
C GLY A 76 -3.44 10.57 1.04
N THR A 77 -4.07 10.95 -0.07
CA THR A 77 -5.48 11.36 -0.13
C THR A 77 -6.38 10.13 -0.29
N VAL A 78 -7.31 9.96 0.65
CA VAL A 78 -8.41 8.99 0.51
C VAL A 78 -9.38 9.52 -0.53
N ARG A 79 -9.64 8.74 -1.58
CA ARG A 79 -10.52 9.17 -2.68
C ARG A 79 -11.99 9.04 -2.32
N LEU A 80 -12.35 7.94 -1.69
CA LEU A 80 -13.70 7.67 -1.17
C LEU A 80 -13.67 6.44 -0.24
N SER A 81 -14.74 6.25 0.52
CA SER A 81 -15.09 4.97 1.15
C SER A 81 -16.46 4.52 0.63
N HIS A 82 -16.60 3.23 0.32
CA HIS A 82 -17.88 2.66 -0.09
C HIS A 82 -18.79 2.30 1.09
N HIS A 83 -18.24 2.30 2.31
CA HIS A 83 -18.95 1.87 3.52
C HIS A 83 -19.30 3.04 4.44
N VAL A 84 -18.44 4.06 4.48
CA VAL A 84 -18.60 5.21 5.38
C VAL A 84 -18.64 6.50 4.53
N PRO A 85 -19.73 7.29 4.59
CA PRO A 85 -19.84 8.53 3.84
C PRO A 85 -18.90 9.64 4.36
N GLY A 86 -18.56 10.59 3.50
CA GLY A 86 -17.75 11.77 3.86
C GLY A 86 -16.24 11.61 3.60
N TRP A 87 -15.81 10.45 3.11
CA TRP A 87 -14.41 10.17 2.79
C TRP A 87 -13.96 10.67 1.40
N GLU A 88 -14.74 11.55 0.77
CA GLU A 88 -14.44 12.06 -0.58
C GLU A 88 -13.26 13.04 -0.59
N ASN A 89 -12.16 12.62 -1.22
CA ASN A 89 -10.93 13.40 -1.40
C ASN A 89 -10.34 13.96 -0.08
N ILE A 90 -10.40 13.19 1.01
CA ILE A 90 -9.86 13.59 2.31
C ILE A 90 -8.32 13.48 2.31
N PRO A 91 -7.57 14.57 2.57
CA PRO A 91 -6.11 14.56 2.59
C PRO A 91 -5.57 13.98 3.91
N LEU A 92 -5.86 12.71 4.18
CA LEU A 92 -5.63 12.07 5.48
C LEU A 92 -4.16 12.14 5.93
N ARG A 93 -3.21 11.95 5.01
CA ARG A 93 -1.78 12.13 5.31
C ARG A 93 -1.48 13.51 5.88
N GLN A 94 -1.98 14.55 5.23
CA GLN A 94 -1.74 15.93 5.63
C GLN A 94 -2.37 16.22 7.00
N LEU A 95 -3.62 15.81 7.21
CA LEU A 95 -4.33 16.01 8.48
C LEU A 95 -3.54 15.40 9.65
N LEU A 96 -3.08 14.16 9.51
CA LEU A 96 -2.31 13.48 10.55
C LEU A 96 -0.90 14.06 10.70
N ALA A 97 -0.25 14.46 9.60
CA ALA A 97 1.08 15.07 9.66
C ALA A 97 1.05 16.42 10.36
N GLU A 98 0.01 17.23 10.14
CA GLU A 98 -0.21 18.51 10.82
C GLU A 98 -0.57 18.30 12.30
N GLU A 99 -1.46 17.35 12.60
CA GLU A 99 -1.93 17.09 13.97
C GLU A 99 -0.82 16.52 14.86
N TYR A 100 -0.03 15.58 14.35
CA TYR A 100 1.00 14.89 15.14
C TYR A 100 2.42 15.40 14.87
N GLY A 101 2.66 16.21 13.84
CA GLY A 101 3.97 16.76 13.51
C GLY A 101 5.02 15.69 13.22
N VAL A 102 4.64 14.65 12.47
CA VAL A 102 5.48 13.48 12.12
C VAL A 102 5.25 13.06 10.66
N ALA A 103 6.14 12.22 10.12
CA ALA A 103 5.95 11.62 8.81
C ALA A 103 4.77 10.63 8.83
N VAL A 104 3.92 10.69 7.80
CA VAL A 104 2.73 9.84 7.67
C VAL A 104 2.69 9.17 6.29
N GLY A 105 2.54 7.85 6.26
CA GLY A 105 2.20 7.07 5.07
C GLY A 105 0.72 6.66 5.10
N VAL A 106 0.05 6.67 3.95
CA VAL A 106 -1.34 6.22 3.81
C VAL A 106 -1.44 5.41 2.52
N ASP A 107 -1.96 4.20 2.60
CA ASP A 107 -2.20 3.31 1.46
C ASP A 107 -3.42 2.41 1.73
N ASN A 108 -3.87 1.67 0.72
CA ASN A 108 -5.02 0.79 0.78
C ASN A 108 -4.65 -0.66 1.19
N ASP A 109 -5.50 -1.29 2.00
CA ASP A 109 -5.36 -2.65 2.54
C ASP A 109 -5.56 -3.78 1.50
N ALA A 110 -6.43 -3.56 0.53
CA ALA A 110 -6.84 -4.50 -0.52
C ALA A 110 -5.85 -4.57 -1.70
N ASN A 111 -5.10 -3.50 -1.98
CA ASN A 111 -4.29 -3.40 -3.19
C ASN A 111 -3.19 -4.47 -3.26
N VAL A 112 -2.53 -4.76 -2.13
CA VAL A 112 -1.38 -5.68 -2.10
C VAL A 112 -1.81 -7.15 -2.28
N ALA A 113 -2.87 -7.57 -1.58
CA ALA A 113 -3.35 -8.95 -1.63
C ALA A 113 -4.11 -9.22 -2.93
N ALA A 114 -4.96 -8.29 -3.37
CA ALA A 114 -5.68 -8.43 -4.64
C ALA A 114 -4.72 -8.48 -5.83
N LEU A 115 -3.63 -7.70 -5.81
CA LEU A 115 -2.57 -7.79 -6.81
C LEU A 115 -1.87 -9.16 -6.79
N GLY A 116 -1.55 -9.68 -5.61
CA GLY A 116 -1.03 -11.04 -5.46
C GLY A 116 -1.96 -12.10 -6.06
N VAL A 117 -3.26 -12.05 -5.76
CA VAL A 117 -4.28 -12.94 -6.34
C VAL A 117 -4.34 -12.81 -7.86
N GLY A 118 -4.33 -11.58 -8.38
CA GLY A 118 -4.30 -11.32 -9.81
C GLY A 118 -3.09 -11.95 -10.50
N ILE A 119 -1.90 -11.79 -9.92
CA ILE A 119 -0.66 -12.42 -10.41
C ILE A 119 -0.77 -13.94 -10.41
N GLY A 120 -1.21 -14.56 -9.30
CA GLY A 120 -1.35 -16.01 -9.24
C GLY A 120 -2.36 -16.56 -10.24
N ASN A 121 -3.47 -15.85 -10.48
CA ASN A 121 -4.44 -16.22 -11.51
C ASN A 121 -3.83 -16.14 -12.93
N VAL A 122 -3.09 -15.07 -13.23
CA VAL A 122 -2.39 -14.96 -14.52
C VAL A 122 -1.30 -16.03 -14.64
N ALA A 123 -0.64 -16.39 -13.55
CA ALA A 123 0.34 -17.47 -13.52
C ALA A 123 -0.30 -18.81 -13.91
N ASN A 124 -1.47 -19.10 -13.34
CA ASN A 124 -2.26 -20.29 -13.67
C ASN A 124 -2.71 -20.33 -15.14
N LEU A 125 -3.00 -19.17 -15.74
CA LEU A 125 -3.52 -19.09 -17.11
C LEU A 125 -2.41 -19.09 -18.17
N MET A 126 -1.31 -18.40 -17.91
CA MET A 126 -0.29 -18.06 -18.90
C MET A 126 1.08 -18.70 -18.63
N ASN A 127 1.31 -19.20 -17.41
CA ASN A 127 2.58 -19.75 -16.93
C ASN A 127 3.84 -18.91 -17.31
N PRO A 128 3.85 -17.58 -17.06
CA PRO A 128 5.03 -16.77 -17.31
C PRO A 128 6.06 -17.03 -16.21
N GLN A 129 7.34 -16.98 -16.56
CA GLN A 129 8.44 -17.19 -15.60
C GLN A 129 8.70 -15.96 -14.72
N ARG A 130 8.25 -14.77 -15.13
CA ARG A 130 8.55 -13.51 -14.47
C ARG A 130 7.42 -12.50 -14.63
N PHE A 131 7.04 -11.87 -13.52
CA PHE A 131 6.16 -10.72 -13.46
C PHE A 131 6.99 -9.49 -13.08
N VAL A 132 6.93 -8.45 -13.91
CA VAL A 132 7.65 -7.19 -13.66
C VAL A 132 6.62 -6.11 -13.34
N LEU A 133 6.71 -5.50 -12.16
CA LEU A 133 5.76 -4.47 -11.71
C LEU A 133 6.42 -3.08 -11.75
N GLY A 134 5.73 -2.13 -12.38
CA GLY A 134 6.19 -0.76 -12.60
C GLY A 134 5.79 0.26 -11.52
N GLU A 135 6.03 1.52 -11.88
CA GLU A 135 6.29 2.68 -11.02
C GLU A 135 5.57 2.77 -9.66
N SER A 136 4.23 2.68 -9.61
CA SER A 136 3.47 2.89 -8.37
C SER A 136 3.69 1.80 -7.32
N VAL A 137 3.97 0.57 -7.76
CA VAL A 137 4.21 -0.59 -6.86
C VAL A 137 5.67 -0.66 -6.43
N THR A 138 6.60 -0.18 -7.27
CA THR A 138 8.04 -0.17 -6.99
C THR A 138 8.48 0.67 -5.80
N LYS A 139 7.71 1.68 -5.43
CA LYS A 139 8.01 2.57 -4.30
C LYS A 139 7.57 1.99 -2.96
N ALA A 140 6.89 0.83 -2.96
CA ALA A 140 6.43 0.17 -1.75
C ALA A 140 7.59 -0.55 -1.02
N GLY A 141 7.55 -0.56 0.31
CA GLY A 141 8.59 -1.20 1.14
C GLY A 141 8.61 -2.72 1.04
N GLU A 142 9.67 -3.38 1.54
CA GLU A 142 9.86 -4.83 1.40
C GLU A 142 8.70 -5.68 1.93
N GLY A 143 8.02 -5.24 3.00
CA GLY A 143 6.83 -5.92 3.51
C GLY A 143 5.69 -6.03 2.49
N TYR A 144 5.56 -5.03 1.61
CA TYR A 144 4.58 -5.04 0.52
C TYR A 144 4.93 -6.11 -0.53
N TRP A 145 6.20 -6.19 -0.90
CA TRP A 145 6.72 -7.18 -1.82
C TRP A 145 6.60 -8.61 -1.29
N GLN A 146 6.85 -8.80 0.00
CA GLN A 146 6.66 -10.09 0.67
C GLN A 146 5.20 -10.55 0.57
N VAL A 147 4.24 -9.67 0.84
CA VAL A 147 2.81 -10.02 0.76
C VAL A 147 2.39 -10.34 -0.68
N ILE A 148 2.80 -9.54 -1.68
CA ILE A 148 2.49 -9.85 -3.09
C ILE A 148 3.01 -11.22 -3.47
N ARG A 149 4.30 -11.49 -3.19
CA ARG A 149 4.96 -12.76 -3.55
C ARG A 149 4.27 -13.92 -2.85
N GLN A 150 3.99 -13.79 -1.55
CA GLN A 150 3.32 -14.81 -0.76
C GLN A 150 1.91 -15.12 -1.29
N VAL A 151 1.08 -14.09 -1.50
CA VAL A 151 -0.31 -14.29 -1.96
C VAL A 151 -0.34 -14.81 -3.39
N ALA A 152 0.56 -14.34 -4.27
CA ALA A 152 0.69 -14.86 -5.62
C ALA A 152 1.06 -16.35 -5.62
N GLN A 153 2.04 -16.76 -4.81
CA GLN A 153 2.42 -18.17 -4.68
C GLN A 153 1.30 -19.02 -4.07
N GLN A 154 0.55 -18.51 -3.10
CA GLN A 154 -0.59 -19.23 -2.50
C GLN A 154 -1.78 -19.40 -3.46
N THR A 155 -1.93 -18.48 -4.42
CA THR A 155 -3.00 -18.51 -5.42
C THR A 155 -2.62 -19.37 -6.63
N ALA A 156 -1.34 -19.42 -6.98
CA ALA A 156 -0.85 -20.24 -8.08
C ALA A 156 -0.85 -21.74 -7.74
N LEU A 157 -0.97 -22.58 -8.78
CA LEU A 157 -0.78 -24.03 -8.64
C LEU A 157 0.67 -24.33 -8.20
N PRO A 158 0.90 -25.33 -7.32
CA PRO A 158 2.23 -25.64 -6.76
C PRO A 158 3.33 -25.90 -7.81
N GLU A 159 2.97 -26.35 -9.01
CA GLU A 159 3.89 -26.69 -10.09
C GLU A 159 4.37 -25.46 -10.89
N ILE A 160 3.69 -24.32 -10.73
CA ILE A 160 3.96 -23.09 -11.48
C ILE A 160 5.01 -22.28 -10.75
N ASN A 161 6.16 -22.11 -11.41
CA ASN A 161 7.30 -21.38 -10.88
C ASN A 161 7.45 -20.04 -11.58
N PHE A 162 7.43 -18.97 -10.79
CA PHE A 162 7.62 -17.60 -11.28
C PHE A 162 8.22 -16.71 -10.20
N GLU A 163 8.78 -15.60 -10.63
CA GLU A 163 9.23 -14.53 -9.74
C GLU A 163 8.45 -13.23 -9.97
N VAL A 164 8.30 -12.43 -8.92
CA VAL A 164 7.69 -11.11 -8.97
C VAL A 164 8.74 -10.08 -8.58
N VAL A 165 9.10 -9.21 -9.52
CA VAL A 165 10.23 -8.29 -9.41
C VAL A 165 9.86 -6.84 -9.76
N PRO A 166 10.55 -5.85 -9.18
CA PRO A 166 10.42 -4.45 -9.58
C PRO A 166 10.93 -4.20 -11.00
N ALA A 167 10.34 -3.25 -11.71
CA ALA A 167 10.87 -2.74 -12.96
C ALA A 167 12.21 -2.01 -12.73
N GLY A 168 13.22 -2.30 -13.56
CA GLY A 168 14.57 -1.75 -13.40
C GLY A 168 14.85 -0.44 -14.15
N LEU A 169 13.98 -0.04 -15.09
CA LEU A 169 14.20 1.13 -15.96
C LEU A 169 13.56 2.43 -15.45
N GLY A 170 12.80 2.36 -14.36
CA GLY A 170 12.16 3.54 -13.75
C GLY A 170 11.27 4.33 -14.71
N ASP A 171 11.18 5.64 -14.47
CA ASP A 171 10.33 6.58 -15.23
C ASP A 171 10.79 6.75 -16.70
N ASP A 172 12.05 6.40 -16.99
CA ASP A 172 12.67 6.51 -18.31
C ASP A 172 12.40 5.28 -19.21
N ALA A 173 11.69 4.25 -18.72
CA ALA A 173 11.40 3.04 -19.50
C ALA A 173 10.82 3.34 -20.91
N PRO A 174 9.89 4.31 -21.10
CA PRO A 174 9.40 4.66 -22.44
C PRO A 174 10.50 5.23 -23.36
N LEU A 175 11.46 5.99 -22.81
CA LEU A 175 12.56 6.56 -23.59
C LEU A 175 13.52 5.48 -24.07
N TRP A 176 13.85 4.51 -23.21
CA TRP A 176 14.66 3.36 -23.59
C TRP A 176 13.97 2.49 -24.65
N GLY A 177 12.64 2.35 -24.58
CA GLY A 177 11.85 1.73 -25.65
C GLY A 177 11.95 2.49 -26.98
N ALA A 178 11.87 3.82 -26.95
CA ALA A 178 12.04 4.65 -28.15
C ALA A 178 13.45 4.54 -28.75
N VAL A 179 14.48 4.45 -27.91
CA VAL A 179 15.87 4.19 -28.36
C VAL A 179 15.98 2.83 -29.04
N ALA A 180 15.42 1.77 -28.45
CA ALA A 180 15.44 0.43 -29.05
C ALA A 180 14.79 0.41 -30.44
N LEU A 181 13.61 1.03 -30.59
CA LEU A 181 12.93 1.15 -31.89
C LEU A 181 13.74 1.93 -32.92
N ALA A 182 14.44 2.99 -32.49
CA ALA A 182 15.30 3.77 -33.36
C ALA A 182 16.50 2.94 -33.85
N LEU A 183 17.10 2.12 -32.98
CA LEU A 183 18.20 1.21 -33.32
C LEU A 183 17.74 0.14 -34.32
N ASP A 184 16.59 -0.49 -34.09
CA ASP A 184 16.00 -1.48 -35.01
C ASP A 184 15.80 -0.89 -36.42
N THR A 185 15.41 0.38 -36.50
CA THR A 185 15.22 1.08 -37.78
C THR A 185 16.55 1.28 -38.52
N VAL A 186 17.63 1.59 -37.80
CA VAL A 186 18.97 1.72 -38.37
C VAL A 186 19.48 0.36 -38.86
N GLU A 187 19.34 -0.69 -38.08
CA GLU A 187 19.76 -2.05 -38.47
C GLU A 187 19.00 -2.54 -39.71
N ALA A 188 17.69 -2.33 -39.75
CA ALA A 188 16.86 -2.68 -40.92
C ALA A 188 17.24 -1.90 -42.19
N SER A 189 17.79 -0.69 -42.03
CA SER A 189 18.27 0.15 -43.14
C SER A 189 19.65 -0.25 -43.66
N GLN A 190 20.49 -0.87 -42.83
CA GLN A 190 21.85 -1.33 -43.19
C GLN A 190 21.89 -2.78 -43.70
N GLY A 191 20.84 -3.57 -43.43
CA GLY A 191 20.67 -4.93 -43.94
C GLY A 191 20.03 -5.05 -45.33
N ARG A 192 19.97 -3.97 -46.11
CA ARG A 192 19.52 -3.94 -47.52
C ARG A 192 20.65 -3.53 -48.46
#